data_AF-A0A2G5VS07-F1
#
_entry.id   AF-A0A2G5VS07-F1
#
_cell.length_a   1.000
_cell.length_b   1.000
_cell.length_c   1.000
_cell.angle_alpha   90.00
_cell.angle_beta   90.00
_cell.angle_gamma   90.00
#
_symmetry.space_group_name_H-M   'P 1'
#
loop_
_entity.id
_entity.type
_entity.pdbx_description
1 polymer ?
#
loop_
_entity_poly.entity_id
_entity_poly.type
_entity_poly.pdbx_seq_one_letter_code
_entity_poly.pdbx_strand_id
1 'polypeptide(L)'
;MLISYKNYFQMPIALLKFPYDLLGEVFKQCNPIELYCLSKCSKRTRNSVKSGGKINWKISYWSSEKIMICGNGLDYVFKATEKQEDYFKIESYQGYKSMQIPMEGVVEMFFYLLDTLRICIVQTLGLQFDKHFDNFSKVAKVLMERNLEIERLSIGFIDDVQDLANFMPLISQMRITKEFAFAPMFPADFHYQLINYPRYIHIIYACRFDTNQLLNCTCSRIKLRNSTLSNQDLNIFFRQWKTAGTFPNLQWLEIDSKKIDNQFAILDMVPPITRVENPQKQVSIRFGDGQNDEVMIFDAVRVYKDDGTEAWLKVKLGDVPELEFLVCNPDNTKVEEIEWSDDDDDHGGVRVPIEEYENRAWDDEEIDGEDSDEEESDEEESDEEESDDDETDYEESSDEN
;
A
#
# COMPACT_ATOMS: atom_id res chain seq x y z
N MET A 1 -42.34 -42.58 33.98
CA MET A 1 -41.11 -41.99 34.54
C MET A 1 -40.72 -40.85 33.60
N LEU A 2 -41.23 -39.64 33.85
CA LEU A 2 -40.98 -38.45 33.03
C LEU A 2 -39.74 -37.75 33.60
N ILE A 3 -38.63 -37.80 32.87
CA ILE A 3 -37.42 -37.05 33.22
C ILE A 3 -37.60 -35.64 32.68
N SER A 4 -37.88 -34.71 33.60
CA SER A 4 -37.87 -33.28 33.36
C SER A 4 -36.43 -32.83 33.07
N TYR A 5 -36.15 -32.45 31.83
CA TYR A 5 -34.97 -31.65 31.53
C TYR A 5 -35.19 -30.25 32.09
N LYS A 6 -34.55 -29.95 33.23
CA LYS A 6 -34.40 -28.58 33.70
C LYS A 6 -33.61 -27.80 32.64
N ASN A 7 -34.30 -26.91 31.94
CA ASN A 7 -33.68 -25.78 31.25
C ASN A 7 -32.89 -24.98 32.29
N TYR A 8 -31.56 -25.17 32.32
CA TYR A 8 -30.68 -24.23 32.98
C TYR A 8 -30.73 -22.93 32.17
N PHE A 9 -31.69 -22.05 32.50
CA PHE A 9 -31.62 -20.65 32.12
C PHE A 9 -30.34 -20.09 32.76
N GLN A 10 -29.28 -20.04 31.96
CA GLN A 10 -28.05 -19.36 32.32
C GLN A 10 -28.42 -17.90 32.55
N MET A 11 -28.37 -17.44 33.80
CA MET A 11 -28.68 -16.04 34.08
C MET A 11 -27.75 -15.14 33.27
N PRO A 12 -28.26 -14.11 32.59
CA PRO A 12 -27.40 -13.16 31.91
C PRO A 12 -26.47 -12.51 32.93
N ILE A 13 -25.16 -12.67 32.71
CA ILE A 13 -24.14 -12.01 33.52
C ILE A 13 -24.36 -10.50 33.36
N ALA A 14 -24.56 -9.80 34.48
CA ALA A 14 -24.74 -8.36 34.49
C ALA A 14 -23.38 -7.65 34.30
N LEU A 15 -22.78 -7.82 33.11
CA LEU A 15 -21.42 -7.39 32.78
C LEU A 15 -21.13 -5.96 33.26
N LEU A 16 -22.05 -5.02 32.97
CA LEU A 16 -21.91 -3.60 33.32
C LEU A 16 -22.01 -3.28 34.83
N LYS A 17 -22.33 -4.26 35.69
CA LYS A 17 -22.29 -4.12 37.15
C LYS A 17 -20.92 -4.45 37.73
N PHE A 18 -20.00 -5.00 36.94
CA PHE A 18 -18.62 -5.20 37.39
C PHE A 18 -17.89 -3.87 37.60
N PRO A 19 -16.93 -3.82 38.55
CA PRO A 19 -16.01 -2.70 38.67
C PRO A 19 -15.29 -2.42 37.34
N TYR A 20 -14.89 -1.16 37.11
CA TYR A 20 -14.22 -0.76 35.87
C TYR A 20 -12.95 -1.55 35.56
N ASP A 21 -12.17 -1.88 36.59
CA ASP A 21 -10.93 -2.65 36.43
C ASP A 21 -11.23 -4.06 35.91
N LEU A 22 -12.24 -4.73 36.49
CA LEU A 22 -12.66 -6.06 36.05
C LEU A 22 -13.29 -6.04 34.66
N LEU A 23 -14.06 -5.00 34.33
CA LEU A 23 -14.56 -4.78 32.97
C LEU A 23 -13.42 -4.66 31.97
N GLY A 24 -12.35 -3.93 32.34
CA GLY A 24 -11.18 -3.79 31.48
C GLY A 24 -10.49 -5.12 31.23
N GLU A 25 -10.29 -5.94 32.27
CA GLU A 25 -9.73 -7.28 32.11
C GLU A 25 -10.59 -8.21 31.24
N VAL A 26 -11.92 -8.12 31.36
CA VAL A 26 -12.82 -8.88 30.48
C VAL A 26 -12.71 -8.42 29.03
N PHE A 27 -12.71 -7.10 28.78
CA PHE A 27 -12.65 -6.57 27.41
C PHE A 27 -11.30 -6.81 26.72
N LYS A 28 -10.21 -6.95 27.47
CA LYS A 28 -8.92 -7.37 26.89
C LYS A 28 -8.96 -8.78 26.28
N GLN A 29 -9.89 -9.64 26.73
CA GLN A 29 -10.08 -10.98 26.18
C GLN A 29 -10.95 -10.97 24.91
N CYS A 30 -11.67 -9.88 24.66
CA CYS A 30 -12.53 -9.77 23.49
C CYS A 30 -11.73 -9.35 22.25
N ASN A 31 -12.11 -9.90 21.10
CA ASN A 31 -11.55 -9.48 19.83
C ASN A 31 -12.21 -8.20 19.29
N PRO A 32 -11.65 -7.54 18.24
CA PRO A 32 -12.19 -6.30 17.71
C PRO A 32 -13.66 -6.38 17.27
N ILE A 33 -14.09 -7.50 16.69
CA ILE A 33 -15.47 -7.72 16.24
C ILE A 33 -16.41 -7.82 17.44
N GLU A 34 -16.03 -8.57 18.48
CA GLU A 34 -16.79 -8.67 19.73
C GLU A 34 -16.90 -7.32 20.44
N LEU A 35 -15.79 -6.58 20.54
CA LEU A 35 -15.79 -5.23 21.13
C LEU A 35 -16.63 -4.24 20.32
N TYR A 36 -16.62 -4.36 18.99
CA TYR A 36 -17.53 -3.61 18.14
C TYR A 36 -19.00 -3.91 18.47
N CYS A 37 -19.40 -5.19 18.48
CA CYS A 37 -20.77 -5.60 18.82
C CYS A 37 -21.19 -5.08 20.20
N LEU A 38 -20.33 -5.28 21.22
CA LEU A 38 -20.58 -4.79 22.59
C LEU A 38 -20.76 -3.26 22.61
N SER A 39 -19.91 -2.54 21.89
CA SER A 39 -19.97 -1.08 21.83
C SER A 39 -21.26 -0.54 21.19
N LYS A 40 -21.93 -1.33 20.35
CA LYS A 40 -23.22 -0.98 19.74
C LYS A 40 -24.41 -1.25 20.66
N CYS A 41 -24.27 -2.07 21.71
CA CYS A 41 -25.38 -2.38 22.62
C CYS A 41 -25.85 -1.17 23.45
N SER A 42 -24.95 -0.29 23.90
CA SER A 42 -25.32 0.93 24.63
C SER A 42 -24.18 1.93 24.73
N LYS A 43 -24.50 3.21 24.98
CA LYS A 43 -23.49 4.25 25.30
C LYS A 43 -22.62 3.86 26.50
N ARG A 44 -23.22 3.24 27.52
CA ARG A 44 -22.49 2.76 28.71
C ARG A 44 -21.49 1.67 28.36
N THR A 45 -21.88 0.71 27.52
CA THR A 45 -20.99 -0.37 27.06
C THR A 45 -19.86 0.20 26.22
N ARG A 46 -20.16 1.09 25.27
CA ARG A 46 -19.14 1.78 24.45
C ARG A 46 -18.09 2.50 25.31
N ASN A 47 -18.53 3.24 26.32
CA ASN A 47 -17.61 3.93 27.24
C ASN A 47 -16.77 2.96 28.08
N SER A 48 -17.33 1.80 28.41
CA SER A 48 -16.63 0.77 29.16
C SER A 48 -15.55 0.09 28.30
N VAL A 49 -15.85 -0.20 27.01
CA VAL A 49 -14.85 -0.71 26.03
C VAL A 49 -13.67 0.24 25.91
N LYS A 50 -13.92 1.55 25.80
CA LYS A 50 -12.89 2.59 25.73
C LYS A 50 -11.96 2.64 26.95
N SER A 51 -12.38 2.07 28.08
CA SER A 51 -11.67 2.10 29.35
C SER A 51 -10.82 0.83 29.59
N GLY A 52 -10.90 -0.17 28.70
CA GLY A 52 -10.28 -1.49 28.89
C GLY A 52 -8.75 -1.57 28.77
N GLY A 53 -8.06 -0.43 28.83
CA GLY A 53 -6.62 -0.33 28.66
C GLY A 53 -6.17 -0.21 27.20
N LYS A 54 -4.86 -0.04 27.00
CA LYS A 54 -4.27 0.13 25.66
C LYS A 54 -4.08 -1.24 25.02
N ILE A 55 -4.73 -1.45 23.88
CA ILE A 55 -4.55 -2.65 23.06
C ILE A 55 -3.60 -2.28 21.91
N ASN A 56 -2.59 -3.11 21.63
CA ASN A 56 -1.57 -2.86 20.61
C ASN A 56 -2.07 -3.18 19.18
N TRP A 57 -3.35 -2.95 18.93
CA TRP A 57 -3.94 -3.13 17.61
C TRP A 57 -3.54 -2.00 16.69
N LYS A 58 -3.46 -2.33 15.41
CA LYS A 58 -3.31 -1.37 14.33
C LYS A 58 -4.49 -1.50 13.38
N ILE A 59 -4.85 -0.40 12.74
CA ILE A 59 -5.95 -0.36 11.78
C ILE A 59 -5.40 -0.06 10.39
N SER A 60 -5.98 -0.67 9.38
CA SER A 60 -5.69 -0.40 7.98
C SER A 60 -6.97 -0.05 7.24
N TYR A 61 -6.85 0.88 6.31
CA TYR A 61 -7.93 1.35 5.45
C TYR A 61 -7.45 1.33 4.01
N TRP A 62 -8.21 0.66 3.15
CA TRP A 62 -8.07 0.74 1.70
C TRP A 62 -9.34 1.39 1.16
N SER A 63 -9.16 2.34 0.24
CA SER A 63 -10.26 3.07 -0.43
C SER A 63 -11.38 2.15 -0.96
N SER A 64 -11.05 0.90 -1.28
CA SER A 64 -11.96 -0.16 -1.75
C SER A 64 -12.50 -1.03 -0.60
N GLU A 65 -13.48 -0.54 0.16
CA GLU A 65 -14.51 -1.44 0.74
C GLU A 65 -14.09 -2.32 1.95
N LYS A 66 -12.90 -2.13 2.55
CA LYS A 66 -12.54 -2.89 3.76
C LYS A 66 -11.70 -2.14 4.77
N ILE A 67 -12.00 -2.41 6.04
CA ILE A 67 -11.21 -1.98 7.20
C ILE A 67 -10.62 -3.22 7.84
N MET A 68 -9.31 -3.23 8.09
CA MET A 68 -8.65 -4.34 8.77
C MET A 68 -8.09 -3.87 10.11
N ILE A 69 -8.24 -4.69 11.13
CA ILE A 69 -7.59 -4.51 12.42
C ILE A 69 -6.66 -5.70 12.65
N CYS A 70 -5.38 -5.42 12.79
CA CYS A 70 -4.36 -6.43 13.05
C CYS A 70 -3.97 -6.41 14.51
N GLY A 71 -3.97 -7.59 15.13
CA GLY A 71 -3.33 -7.78 16.42
C GLY A 71 -3.67 -9.10 17.11
N ASN A 72 -2.79 -9.50 18.03
CA ASN A 72 -2.82 -10.81 18.70
C ASN A 72 -2.66 -11.99 17.71
N GLY A 73 -1.93 -11.81 16.61
CA GLY A 73 -1.65 -12.85 15.62
C GLY A 73 -2.83 -13.23 14.72
N LEU A 74 -3.91 -12.43 14.72
CA LEU A 74 -5.08 -12.62 13.87
C LEU A 74 -5.45 -11.30 13.18
N ASP A 75 -6.02 -11.43 11.99
CA ASP A 75 -6.58 -10.31 11.24
C ASP A 75 -8.11 -10.29 11.34
N TYR A 76 -8.65 -9.11 11.64
CA TYR A 76 -10.09 -8.86 11.76
C TYR A 76 -10.52 -7.88 10.68
N VAL A 77 -11.38 -8.32 9.77
CA VAL A 77 -11.78 -7.50 8.61
C VAL A 77 -13.24 -7.13 8.68
N PHE A 78 -13.53 -5.86 8.50
CA PHE A 78 -14.87 -5.34 8.26
C PHE A 78 -14.99 -5.11 6.75
N LYS A 79 -15.73 -6.00 6.07
CA LYS A 79 -15.96 -5.97 4.62
C LYS A 79 -17.25 -5.21 4.35
N ALA A 80 -17.19 -4.20 3.51
CA ALA A 80 -18.39 -3.55 3.03
C ALA A 80 -19.16 -4.47 2.06
N THR A 81 -20.48 -4.42 2.14
CA THR A 81 -21.39 -5.12 1.23
C THR A 81 -22.62 -4.26 0.97
N GLU A 82 -23.16 -4.38 -0.23
CA GLU A 82 -24.45 -3.78 -0.61
C GLU A 82 -25.63 -4.69 -0.23
N LYS A 83 -25.40 -6.01 -0.13
CA LYS A 83 -26.44 -7.01 0.17
C LYS A 83 -26.89 -6.90 1.62
N GLN A 84 -28.13 -6.44 1.84
CA GLN A 84 -28.67 -6.23 3.18
C GLN A 84 -28.78 -7.52 3.99
N GLU A 85 -29.07 -8.66 3.35
CA GLU A 85 -29.10 -9.96 4.03
C GLU A 85 -27.74 -10.38 4.61
N ASP A 86 -26.64 -9.80 4.12
CA ASP A 86 -25.30 -10.12 4.58
C ASP A 86 -24.86 -9.26 5.76
N TYR A 87 -25.59 -8.20 6.11
CA TYR A 87 -25.17 -7.26 7.15
C TYR A 87 -24.90 -7.96 8.48
N PHE A 88 -23.71 -7.73 9.02
CA PHE A 88 -23.20 -8.29 10.27
C PHE A 88 -23.03 -9.81 10.28
N LYS A 89 -23.10 -10.49 9.13
CA LYS A 89 -22.64 -11.88 9.02
C LYS A 89 -21.17 -11.96 9.39
N ILE A 90 -20.84 -12.94 10.22
CA ILE A 90 -19.48 -13.19 10.69
C ILE A 90 -18.99 -14.48 10.06
N GLU A 91 -17.83 -14.41 9.43
CA GLU A 91 -17.13 -15.56 8.87
C GLU A 91 -15.78 -15.73 9.60
N SER A 92 -15.35 -16.97 9.76
CA SER A 92 -14.08 -17.29 10.42
C SER A 92 -13.35 -18.36 9.62
N TYR A 93 -12.14 -18.04 9.20
CA TYR A 93 -11.21 -18.95 8.52
C TYR A 93 -9.92 -19.02 9.35
N GLN A 94 -9.01 -19.96 9.04
CA GLN A 94 -7.74 -20.05 9.79
C GLN A 94 -6.95 -18.73 9.66
N GLY A 95 -6.60 -18.11 10.79
CA GLY A 95 -5.84 -16.86 10.83
C GLY A 95 -6.64 -15.57 10.62
N TYR A 96 -7.94 -15.66 10.32
CA TYR A 96 -8.71 -14.53 9.82
C TYR A 96 -10.19 -14.59 10.26
N LYS A 97 -10.74 -13.45 10.70
CA LYS A 97 -12.19 -13.29 10.94
C LYS A 97 -12.71 -12.07 10.19
N SER A 98 -13.88 -12.20 9.57
CA SER A 98 -14.55 -11.07 8.93
C SER A 98 -15.96 -10.84 9.43
N MET A 99 -16.37 -9.58 9.39
CA MET A 99 -17.74 -9.13 9.57
C MET A 99 -18.15 -8.32 8.34
N GLN A 100 -19.30 -8.64 7.79
CA GLN A 100 -19.93 -7.83 6.74
C GLN A 100 -20.54 -6.57 7.36
N ILE A 101 -20.33 -5.41 6.75
CA ILE A 101 -20.87 -4.11 7.17
C ILE A 101 -21.55 -3.41 5.98
N PRO A 102 -22.50 -2.50 6.21
CA PRO A 102 -23.05 -1.69 5.12
C PRO A 102 -21.93 -0.92 4.40
N MET A 103 -22.00 -0.88 3.07
CA MET A 103 -21.11 -0.04 2.25
C MET A 103 -21.23 1.44 2.63
N GLU A 104 -22.46 1.90 2.79
CA GLU A 104 -22.73 3.23 3.32
C GLU A 104 -22.18 3.37 4.73
N GLY A 105 -21.34 4.39 4.94
CA GLY A 105 -20.80 4.71 6.25
C GLY A 105 -19.47 4.04 6.59
N VAL A 106 -18.74 3.47 5.61
CA VAL A 106 -17.43 2.85 5.85
C VAL A 106 -16.41 3.82 6.48
N VAL A 107 -16.44 5.10 6.09
CA VAL A 107 -15.56 6.15 6.64
C VAL A 107 -15.90 6.43 8.10
N GLU A 108 -17.19 6.58 8.40
CA GLU A 108 -17.71 6.77 9.75
C GLU A 108 -17.40 5.56 10.63
N MET A 109 -17.47 4.36 10.07
CA MET A 109 -17.11 3.11 10.73
C MET A 109 -15.61 3.05 11.03
N PHE A 110 -14.75 3.46 10.10
CA PHE A 110 -13.30 3.56 10.34
C PHE A 110 -13.00 4.45 11.56
N PHE A 111 -13.58 5.65 11.62
CA PHE A 111 -13.41 6.55 12.77
C PHE A 111 -14.07 6.00 14.04
N TYR A 112 -15.21 5.33 13.91
CA TYR A 112 -15.88 4.68 15.04
C TYR A 112 -14.98 3.63 15.69
N LEU A 113 -14.34 2.77 14.88
CA LEU A 113 -13.42 1.74 15.33
C LEU A 113 -12.17 2.36 15.95
N LEU A 114 -11.56 3.33 15.28
CA LEU A 114 -10.41 4.08 15.76
C LEU A 114 -10.67 4.66 17.17
N ASP A 115 -11.79 5.36 17.35
CA ASP A 115 -12.16 6.02 18.60
C ASP A 115 -12.61 5.06 19.70
N THR A 116 -13.33 3.99 19.33
CA THR A 116 -13.93 3.05 20.29
C THR A 116 -12.90 2.07 20.80
N LEU A 117 -12.01 1.60 19.93
CA LEU A 117 -10.96 0.65 20.27
C LEU A 117 -9.64 1.33 20.65
N ARG A 118 -9.59 2.67 20.65
CA ARG A 118 -8.43 3.48 21.03
C ARG A 118 -7.16 3.12 20.23
N ILE A 119 -7.34 2.83 18.94
CA ILE A 119 -6.22 2.52 18.05
C ILE A 119 -5.47 3.82 17.73
N CYS A 120 -4.16 3.83 17.91
CA CYS A 120 -3.31 5.02 17.73
C CYS A 120 -2.35 4.92 16.54
N ILE A 121 -2.29 3.76 15.88
CA ILE A 121 -1.39 3.50 14.76
C ILE A 121 -2.23 3.00 13.59
N VAL A 122 -2.12 3.71 12.48
CA VAL A 122 -2.63 3.25 11.19
C VAL A 122 -1.51 2.45 10.54
N GLN A 123 -1.72 1.15 10.37
CA GLN A 123 -0.71 0.28 9.78
C GLN A 123 -0.58 0.53 8.28
N THR A 124 -1.70 0.61 7.57
CA THR A 124 -1.71 0.91 6.14
C THR A 124 -2.85 1.87 5.84
N LEU A 125 -2.53 2.98 5.18
CA LEU A 125 -3.47 3.85 4.50
C LEU A 125 -3.28 3.68 3.00
N GLY A 126 -4.27 3.13 2.32
CA GLY A 126 -4.19 2.74 0.92
C GLY A 126 -5.23 3.44 0.04
N LEU A 127 -4.79 3.96 -1.09
CA LEU A 127 -5.65 4.36 -2.20
C LEU A 127 -5.37 3.43 -3.38
N GLN A 128 -6.35 2.60 -3.73
CA GLN A 128 -6.35 1.76 -4.93
C GLN A 128 -7.50 2.21 -5.80
N PHE A 129 -7.19 2.60 -7.04
CA PHE A 129 -8.12 3.10 -8.03
C PHE A 129 -8.84 4.40 -7.61
N ASP A 130 -9.38 5.12 -8.59
CA ASP A 130 -9.96 6.45 -8.43
C ASP A 130 -11.35 6.45 -7.78
N LYS A 131 -12.11 5.36 -7.89
CA LYS A 131 -13.53 5.23 -7.50
C LYS A 131 -13.90 5.70 -6.08
N HIS A 132 -12.93 5.80 -5.16
CA HIS A 132 -13.17 6.20 -3.77
C HIS A 132 -12.16 7.24 -3.23
N PHE A 133 -11.66 8.11 -4.11
CA PHE A 133 -10.73 9.19 -3.72
C PHE A 133 -11.30 10.07 -2.59
N ASP A 134 -12.58 10.44 -2.66
CA ASP A 134 -13.25 11.26 -1.63
C ASP A 134 -13.18 10.64 -0.23
N ASN A 135 -13.41 9.34 -0.12
CA ASN A 135 -13.38 8.63 1.15
C ASN A 135 -11.96 8.58 1.71
N PHE A 136 -10.99 8.28 0.84
CA PHE A 136 -9.58 8.31 1.19
C PHE A 136 -9.15 9.70 1.66
N SER A 137 -9.51 10.75 0.93
CA SER A 137 -9.19 12.15 1.23
C SER A 137 -9.77 12.57 2.60
N LYS A 138 -11.02 12.20 2.89
CA LYS A 138 -11.65 12.42 4.21
C LYS A 138 -10.89 11.72 5.33
N VAL A 139 -10.55 10.43 5.15
CA VAL A 139 -9.79 9.65 6.14
C VAL A 139 -8.42 10.28 6.37
N ALA A 140 -7.68 10.51 5.30
CA ALA A 140 -6.36 11.13 5.30
C ALA A 140 -6.32 12.47 6.04
N LYS A 141 -7.26 13.37 5.76
CA LYS A 141 -7.34 14.68 6.39
C LYS A 141 -7.50 14.58 7.91
N VAL A 142 -8.40 13.72 8.38
CA VAL A 142 -8.59 13.52 9.83
C VAL A 142 -7.37 12.86 10.49
N LEU A 143 -6.72 11.91 9.81
CA LEU A 143 -5.51 11.28 10.33
C LEU A 143 -4.35 12.29 10.47
N MET A 144 -4.21 13.18 9.48
CA MET A 144 -3.26 14.30 9.51
C MET A 144 -3.58 15.29 10.64
N GLU A 145 -4.83 15.74 10.76
CA GLU A 145 -5.26 16.68 11.81
C GLU A 145 -5.05 16.12 13.22
N ARG A 146 -5.18 14.79 13.38
CA ARG A 146 -4.92 14.08 14.64
C ARG A 146 -3.44 13.74 14.85
N ASN A 147 -2.57 14.03 13.89
CA ASN A 147 -1.14 13.67 13.88
C ASN A 147 -0.90 12.19 14.23
N LEU A 148 -1.74 11.30 13.67
CA LEU A 148 -1.62 9.87 13.90
C LEU A 148 -0.43 9.29 13.14
N GLU A 149 0.17 8.26 13.73
CA GLU A 149 1.23 7.51 13.06
C GLU A 149 0.63 6.66 11.94
N ILE A 150 1.20 6.82 10.74
CA ILE A 150 0.91 5.98 9.60
C ILE A 150 2.18 5.17 9.33
N GLU A 151 2.12 3.85 9.49
CA GLU A 151 3.29 3.02 9.18
C GLU A 151 3.53 2.98 7.68
N ARG A 152 2.48 2.75 6.88
CA ARG A 152 2.58 2.65 5.44
C ARG A 152 1.51 3.49 4.74
N LEU A 153 1.93 4.33 3.81
CA LEU A 153 1.06 5.00 2.86
C LEU A 153 1.31 4.40 1.47
N SER A 154 0.25 3.90 0.84
CA SER A 154 0.33 3.33 -0.51
C SER A 154 -0.69 4.02 -1.41
N ILE A 155 -0.20 4.62 -2.49
CA ILE A 155 -1.04 5.23 -3.52
C ILE A 155 -0.80 4.47 -4.81
N GLY A 156 -1.81 3.71 -5.24
CA GLY A 156 -1.85 2.99 -6.51
C GLY A 156 -2.21 3.91 -7.68
N PHE A 157 -2.50 3.34 -8.84
CA PHE A 157 -2.89 4.10 -10.04
C PHE A 157 -4.18 4.91 -9.80
N ILE A 158 -4.20 6.14 -10.33
CA ILE A 158 -5.30 7.10 -10.26
C ILE A 158 -5.44 7.73 -11.64
N ASP A 159 -6.66 7.80 -12.15
CA ASP A 159 -6.95 8.39 -13.47
C ASP A 159 -7.02 9.92 -13.41
N ASP A 160 -7.65 10.48 -12.35
CA ASP A 160 -7.68 11.93 -12.11
C ASP A 160 -6.41 12.41 -11.39
N VAL A 161 -5.49 12.98 -12.17
CA VAL A 161 -4.22 13.47 -11.67
C VAL A 161 -4.34 14.83 -10.96
N GLN A 162 -5.44 15.58 -11.17
CA GLN A 162 -5.64 16.89 -10.55
C GLN A 162 -6.01 16.76 -9.07
N ASP A 163 -6.88 15.82 -8.74
CA ASP A 163 -7.24 15.49 -7.36
C ASP A 163 -6.02 15.02 -6.57
N LEU A 164 -5.19 14.19 -7.21
CA LEU A 164 -3.92 13.76 -6.64
C LEU A 164 -2.97 14.94 -6.38
N ALA A 165 -2.79 15.82 -7.36
CA ALA A 165 -1.94 17.01 -7.24
C ALA A 165 -2.37 17.91 -6.07
N ASN A 166 -3.69 18.11 -5.90
CA ASN A 166 -4.27 18.86 -4.80
C ASN A 166 -4.04 18.19 -3.42
N PHE A 167 -3.86 16.87 -3.41
CA PHE A 167 -3.71 16.07 -2.20
C PHE A 167 -2.25 15.88 -1.74
N MET A 168 -1.27 15.97 -2.64
CA MET A 168 0.14 15.83 -2.28
C MET A 168 0.63 16.77 -1.16
N PRO A 169 0.20 18.04 -1.05
CA PRO A 169 0.54 18.89 0.09
C PRO A 169 0.03 18.38 1.44
N LEU A 170 -1.01 17.54 1.45
CA LEU A 170 -1.52 16.90 2.65
C LEU A 170 -0.62 15.73 3.06
N ILE A 171 -0.15 14.93 2.09
CA ILE A 171 0.78 13.82 2.33
C ILE A 171 2.06 14.29 3.01
N SER A 172 2.62 15.43 2.59
CA SER A 172 3.86 15.96 3.18
C SER A 172 3.74 16.33 4.66
N GLN A 173 2.51 16.56 5.14
CA GLN A 173 2.18 16.86 6.54
C GLN A 173 1.86 15.60 7.36
N MET A 174 1.70 14.44 6.71
CA MET A 174 1.42 13.19 7.41
C MET A 174 2.67 12.61 8.09
N ARG A 175 2.46 11.95 9.24
CA ARG A 175 3.52 11.24 9.96
C ARG A 175 3.69 9.80 9.46
N ILE A 176 4.26 9.66 8.27
CA ILE A 176 4.57 8.37 7.65
C ILE A 176 5.92 7.85 8.16
N THR A 177 5.97 6.65 8.72
CA THR A 177 7.14 6.18 9.47
C THR A 177 7.89 5.00 8.84
N LYS A 178 7.22 4.07 8.17
CA LYS A 178 7.87 2.89 7.57
C LYS A 178 7.98 2.98 6.06
N GLU A 179 6.87 3.15 5.36
CA GLU A 179 6.84 3.04 3.90
C GLU A 179 5.99 4.11 3.25
N PHE A 180 6.50 4.67 2.17
CA PHE A 180 5.74 5.45 1.21
C PHE A 180 5.89 4.81 -0.17
N ALA A 181 4.80 4.20 -0.65
CA ALA A 181 4.69 3.61 -1.97
C ALA A 181 3.80 4.48 -2.86
N PHE A 182 4.32 4.85 -4.03
CA PHE A 182 3.66 5.78 -4.94
C PHE A 182 3.76 5.31 -6.38
N ALA A 183 2.61 4.94 -6.95
CA ALA A 183 2.47 4.45 -8.30
C ALA A 183 2.05 5.49 -9.35
N PRO A 184 1.29 6.56 -9.06
CA PRO A 184 0.83 7.47 -10.10
C PRO A 184 1.93 8.21 -10.85
N MET A 185 1.62 8.59 -12.08
CA MET A 185 2.43 9.55 -12.85
C MET A 185 1.95 10.97 -12.56
N PHE A 186 2.89 11.88 -12.26
CA PHE A 186 2.55 13.30 -12.07
C PHE A 186 2.31 14.01 -13.42
N PRO A 187 1.45 15.06 -13.44
CA PRO A 187 1.33 15.97 -14.58
C PRO A 187 2.67 16.62 -14.90
N ALA A 188 2.85 17.06 -16.15
CA ALA A 188 4.15 17.51 -16.63
C ALA A 188 4.69 18.76 -15.90
N ASP A 189 3.80 19.59 -15.38
CA ASP A 189 4.03 20.84 -14.66
C ASP A 189 4.08 20.67 -13.13
N PHE A 190 3.70 19.50 -12.61
CA PHE A 190 3.65 19.26 -11.18
C PHE A 190 5.02 18.84 -10.62
N HIS A 191 5.47 19.59 -9.63
CA HIS A 191 6.74 19.34 -8.94
C HIS A 191 6.45 18.98 -7.48
N TYR A 192 6.71 17.72 -7.13
CA TYR A 192 6.57 17.24 -5.77
C TYR A 192 7.93 17.09 -5.09
N GLN A 193 7.99 17.51 -3.82
CA GLN A 193 9.13 17.27 -2.94
C GLN A 193 8.67 16.62 -1.65
N LEU A 194 9.29 15.49 -1.30
CA LEU A 194 9.11 14.87 0.01
C LEU A 194 9.81 15.72 1.08
N ILE A 195 9.02 16.23 2.03
CA ILE A 195 9.53 17.00 3.17
C ILE A 195 10.00 16.06 4.29
N ASN A 196 9.24 14.97 4.50
CA ASN A 196 9.52 13.95 5.50
C ASN A 196 9.79 12.63 4.80
N TYR A 197 10.88 11.96 5.18
CA TYR A 197 11.29 10.69 4.60
C TYR A 197 10.96 9.54 5.55
N PRO A 198 10.15 8.55 5.12
CA PRO A 198 9.97 7.31 5.89
C PRO A 198 11.21 6.43 5.81
N ARG A 199 11.19 5.23 6.41
CA ARG A 199 12.31 4.28 6.30
C ARG A 199 12.51 3.75 4.88
N TYR A 200 11.43 3.58 4.13
CA TYR A 200 11.42 3.05 2.77
C TYR A 200 10.55 3.92 1.85
N ILE A 201 11.11 4.35 0.72
CA ILE A 201 10.35 4.93 -0.39
C ILE A 201 10.39 4.01 -1.60
N HIS A 202 9.23 3.81 -2.22
CA HIS A 202 9.07 3.11 -3.49
C HIS A 202 8.24 3.97 -4.44
N ILE A 203 8.86 4.48 -5.51
CA ILE A 203 8.21 5.37 -6.48
C ILE A 203 8.32 4.74 -7.86
N ILE A 204 7.18 4.43 -8.49
CA ILE A 204 7.15 3.69 -9.78
C ILE A 204 7.42 4.61 -10.98
N TYR A 205 6.89 5.83 -10.97
CA TYR A 205 7.20 6.86 -11.98
C TYR A 205 8.00 7.99 -11.35
N ALA A 206 9.26 7.70 -11.02
CA ALA A 206 10.17 8.61 -10.35
C ALA A 206 10.77 9.69 -11.27
N CYS A 207 10.10 10.05 -12.37
CA CYS A 207 10.64 10.99 -13.36
C CYS A 207 10.85 12.41 -12.81
N ARG A 208 10.14 12.75 -11.72
CA ARG A 208 10.23 14.01 -10.96
C ARG A 208 11.06 13.91 -9.68
N PHE A 209 11.57 12.72 -9.35
CA PHE A 209 12.47 12.55 -8.22
C PHE A 209 13.89 12.87 -8.68
N ASP A 210 14.34 14.09 -8.38
CA ASP A 210 15.61 14.62 -8.89
C ASP A 210 16.81 14.30 -7.98
N THR A 211 17.99 14.68 -8.46
CA THR A 211 19.25 14.49 -7.76
C THR A 211 19.26 15.16 -6.39
N ASN A 212 18.61 16.33 -6.23
CA ASN A 212 18.57 17.03 -4.95
C ASN A 212 17.71 16.29 -3.93
N GLN A 213 16.57 15.72 -4.35
CA GLN A 213 15.75 14.87 -3.48
C GLN A 213 16.52 13.62 -3.06
N LEU A 214 17.24 12.98 -3.99
CA LEU A 214 18.09 11.83 -3.67
C LEU A 214 19.17 12.17 -2.63
N LEU A 215 19.84 13.32 -2.78
CA LEU A 215 20.89 13.76 -1.87
C LEU A 215 20.38 14.12 -0.46
N ASN A 216 19.15 14.64 -0.37
CA ASN A 216 18.52 15.01 0.91
C ASN A 216 17.75 13.86 1.57
N CYS A 217 17.64 12.71 0.89
CA CYS A 217 16.86 11.58 1.35
C CYS A 217 17.53 10.91 2.56
N THR A 218 16.77 10.75 3.65
CA THR A 218 17.25 10.11 4.89
C THR A 218 16.76 8.67 5.06
N CYS A 219 16.10 8.11 4.03
CA CYS A 219 15.59 6.76 4.00
C CYS A 219 16.70 5.71 4.16
N SER A 220 16.32 4.55 4.69
CA SER A 220 17.19 3.37 4.70
C SER A 220 17.10 2.54 3.41
N ARG A 221 15.95 2.61 2.75
CA ARG A 221 15.64 1.91 1.50
C ARG A 221 15.04 2.90 0.51
N ILE A 222 15.54 2.89 -0.71
CA ILE A 222 15.07 3.75 -1.79
C ILE A 222 14.93 2.90 -3.04
N LYS A 223 13.72 2.87 -3.61
CA LYS A 223 13.43 2.21 -4.89
C LYS A 223 12.76 3.20 -5.84
N LEU A 224 13.43 3.53 -6.93
CA LEU A 224 12.96 4.50 -7.92
C LEU A 224 12.90 3.83 -9.29
N ARG A 225 11.70 3.49 -9.75
CA ARG A 225 11.49 2.99 -11.12
C ARG A 225 11.18 4.17 -12.06
N ASN A 226 11.44 3.96 -13.36
CA ASN A 226 11.22 4.97 -14.41
C ASN A 226 11.78 6.36 -14.05
N SER A 227 12.97 6.39 -13.45
CA SER A 227 13.65 7.61 -13.07
C SER A 227 14.25 8.33 -14.28
N THR A 228 14.54 9.62 -14.11
CA THR A 228 15.29 10.43 -15.09
C THR A 228 16.73 10.72 -14.66
N LEU A 229 17.21 10.06 -13.58
CA LEU A 229 18.59 10.16 -13.08
C LEU A 229 19.58 9.49 -14.05
N SER A 230 20.60 10.24 -14.44
CA SER A 230 21.67 9.80 -15.35
C SER A 230 22.91 9.29 -14.60
N ASN A 231 23.89 8.72 -15.32
CA ASN A 231 25.21 8.38 -14.75
C ASN A 231 25.87 9.58 -14.06
N GLN A 232 25.65 10.80 -14.56
CA GLN A 232 26.20 12.02 -13.96
C GLN A 232 25.55 12.32 -12.60
N ASP A 233 24.23 12.22 -12.51
CA ASP A 233 23.48 12.40 -11.27
C ASP A 233 23.89 11.37 -10.21
N LEU A 234 24.02 10.11 -10.63
CA LEU A 234 24.49 9.02 -9.78
C LEU A 234 25.92 9.27 -9.28
N ASN A 235 26.82 9.79 -10.12
CA ASN A 235 28.16 10.17 -9.69
C ASN A 235 28.17 11.32 -8.68
N ILE A 236 27.24 12.28 -8.78
CA ILE A 236 27.10 13.34 -7.77
C ILE A 236 26.68 12.70 -6.43
N PHE A 237 25.69 11.81 -6.47
CA PHE A 237 25.26 11.06 -5.29
C PHE A 237 26.40 10.25 -4.67
N PHE A 238 27.10 9.42 -5.45
CA PHE A 238 28.16 8.56 -4.92
C PHE A 238 29.38 9.33 -4.39
N ARG A 239 29.70 10.50 -4.96
CA ARG A 239 30.73 11.38 -4.40
C ARG A 239 30.36 11.86 -2.99
N GLN A 240 29.09 12.21 -2.77
CA GLN A 240 28.63 12.57 -1.43
C GLN A 240 28.55 11.35 -0.51
N TRP A 241 28.07 10.20 -1.00
CA TRP A 241 28.03 8.96 -0.22
C TRP A 241 29.42 8.51 0.26
N LYS A 242 30.48 8.71 -0.53
CA LYS A 242 31.86 8.38 -0.11
C LYS A 242 32.34 9.22 1.08
N THR A 243 31.80 10.42 1.27
CA THR A 243 32.19 11.30 2.37
C THR A 243 31.79 10.70 3.73
N ALA A 244 32.73 10.60 4.67
CA ALA A 244 32.45 10.07 6.01
C ALA A 244 31.27 10.78 6.69
N GLY A 245 30.38 10.01 7.32
CA GLY A 245 29.21 10.53 8.06
C GLY A 245 27.99 10.92 7.23
N THR A 246 28.04 10.90 5.89
CA THR A 246 26.85 11.13 5.03
C THR A 246 25.99 9.86 4.90
N PHE A 247 24.70 10.01 4.62
CA PHE A 247 23.74 8.91 4.42
C PHE A 247 23.81 7.78 5.48
N PRO A 248 23.78 8.08 6.79
CA PRO A 248 24.04 7.09 7.85
C PRO A 248 22.98 5.98 7.93
N ASN A 249 21.79 6.19 7.36
CA ASN A 249 20.70 5.22 7.39
C ASN A 249 20.65 4.34 6.15
N LEU A 250 21.28 4.76 5.04
CA LEU A 250 21.12 4.12 3.75
C LEU A 250 21.71 2.72 3.79
N GLN A 251 20.89 1.73 3.42
CA GLN A 251 21.26 0.33 3.33
C GLN A 251 20.99 -0.23 1.93
N TRP A 252 19.98 0.30 1.23
CA TRP A 252 19.65 -0.16 -0.11
C TRP A 252 19.11 0.95 -1.00
N LEU A 253 19.62 0.99 -2.23
CA LEU A 253 19.21 1.88 -3.30
C LEU A 253 19.05 1.08 -4.59
N GLU A 254 17.88 1.16 -5.20
CA GLU A 254 17.56 0.58 -6.49
C GLU A 254 17.00 1.68 -7.40
N ILE A 255 17.62 1.87 -8.57
CA ILE A 255 17.22 2.89 -9.54
C ILE A 255 17.16 2.28 -10.93
N ASP A 256 16.02 2.45 -11.59
CA ASP A 256 15.86 2.16 -13.00
C ASP A 256 15.75 3.45 -13.78
N SER A 257 16.60 3.61 -14.79
CA SER A 257 16.52 4.76 -15.68
C SER A 257 17.04 4.43 -17.07
N LYS A 258 16.28 4.87 -18.08
CA LYS A 258 16.73 4.88 -19.48
C LYS A 258 17.90 5.82 -19.74
N LYS A 259 18.28 6.66 -18.78
CA LYS A 259 19.46 7.53 -18.85
C LYS A 259 20.71 6.90 -18.24
N ILE A 260 20.64 5.65 -17.77
CA ILE A 260 21.82 4.90 -17.40
C ILE A 260 22.38 4.22 -18.65
N ASP A 261 23.63 4.53 -19.01
CA ASP A 261 24.27 4.00 -20.22
C ASP A 261 25.73 3.58 -19.98
N ASN A 262 26.38 3.09 -21.04
CA ASN A 262 27.80 2.72 -21.05
C ASN A 262 28.72 3.82 -21.60
N GLN A 263 28.22 5.03 -21.82
CA GLN A 263 29.03 6.14 -22.35
C GLN A 263 29.79 6.85 -21.24
N PHE A 264 29.24 6.85 -20.02
CA PHE A 264 29.85 7.49 -18.85
C PHE A 264 30.07 6.48 -17.72
N ALA A 265 31.18 6.64 -17.01
CA ALA A 265 31.45 5.80 -15.83
C ALA A 265 30.55 6.16 -14.65
N ILE A 266 30.30 5.21 -13.75
CA ILE A 266 29.71 5.40 -12.42
C ILE A 266 30.76 4.90 -11.42
N LEU A 267 31.20 5.75 -10.48
CA LEU A 267 32.31 5.43 -9.57
C LEU A 267 33.57 4.93 -10.31
N ASP A 268 33.93 5.62 -11.41
CA ASP A 268 35.08 5.31 -12.26
C ASP A 268 35.02 3.94 -12.98
N MET A 269 33.86 3.27 -12.96
CA MET A 269 33.60 2.01 -13.67
C MET A 269 32.58 2.23 -14.79
N VAL A 270 32.87 1.75 -15.99
CA VAL A 270 31.93 1.86 -17.13
C VAL A 270 30.88 0.72 -17.05
N PRO A 271 29.57 1.02 -17.08
CA PRO A 271 28.53 -0.01 -17.12
C PRO A 271 28.64 -0.95 -18.34
N PRO A 272 28.23 -2.22 -18.24
CA PRO A 272 27.64 -2.86 -17.05
C PRO A 272 28.68 -3.11 -15.95
N ILE A 273 28.28 -2.90 -14.69
CA ILE A 273 29.11 -3.13 -13.51
C ILE A 273 28.64 -4.43 -12.88
N THR A 274 29.37 -5.52 -13.14
CA THR A 274 29.06 -6.84 -12.60
C THR A 274 30.34 -7.65 -12.50
N ARG A 275 30.39 -8.57 -11.54
CA ARG A 275 31.47 -9.54 -11.37
C ARG A 275 31.05 -10.85 -12.02
N VAL A 276 31.76 -11.29 -13.05
CA VAL A 276 31.49 -12.60 -13.68
C VAL A 276 32.55 -13.57 -13.19
N GLU A 277 32.38 -14.09 -11.97
CA GLU A 277 33.30 -15.06 -11.36
C GLU A 277 32.51 -16.22 -10.73
N ASN A 278 33.10 -17.42 -10.75
CA ASN A 278 32.55 -18.63 -10.10
C ASN A 278 33.49 -19.01 -8.93
N PRO A 279 33.01 -19.18 -7.68
CA PRO A 279 31.61 -19.07 -7.22
C PRO A 279 31.03 -17.66 -7.32
N GLN A 280 29.72 -17.61 -7.57
CA GLN A 280 28.96 -16.36 -7.49
C GLN A 280 28.94 -15.87 -6.05
N LYS A 281 28.91 -14.55 -5.89
CA LYS A 281 28.71 -13.93 -4.58
C LYS A 281 27.30 -13.38 -4.49
N GLN A 282 26.59 -13.84 -3.47
CA GLN A 282 25.31 -13.28 -3.06
C GLN A 282 25.55 -12.38 -1.84
N VAL A 283 24.96 -11.20 -1.86
CA VAL A 283 24.84 -10.35 -0.68
C VAL A 283 23.37 -10.13 -0.41
N SER A 284 22.93 -10.37 0.82
CA SER A 284 21.55 -10.13 1.23
C SER A 284 21.46 -9.22 2.45
N ILE A 285 20.42 -8.39 2.48
CA ILE A 285 20.01 -7.64 3.67
C ILE A 285 18.60 -8.04 4.04
N ARG A 286 18.37 -8.33 5.33
CA ARG A 286 17.04 -8.55 5.88
C ARG A 286 16.59 -7.35 6.72
N PHE A 287 15.51 -6.69 6.32
CA PHE A 287 15.00 -5.48 6.98
C PHE A 287 13.97 -5.77 8.10
N GLY A 288 13.46 -6.99 8.17
CA GLY A 288 12.42 -7.40 9.12
C GLY A 288 12.25 -8.92 9.17
N ASP A 289 11.22 -9.38 9.88
CA ASP A 289 11.00 -10.82 10.10
C ASP A 289 10.20 -11.50 8.98
N GLY A 290 9.68 -10.72 8.01
CA GLY A 290 8.94 -11.24 6.86
C GLY A 290 9.87 -11.71 5.74
N GLN A 291 9.47 -12.76 5.01
CA GLN A 291 10.24 -13.27 3.86
C GLN A 291 10.41 -12.22 2.74
N ASN A 292 9.44 -11.30 2.59
CA ASN A 292 9.49 -10.23 1.58
C ASN A 292 10.36 -9.01 2.00
N ASP A 293 10.96 -9.05 3.19
CA ASP A 293 11.86 -7.99 3.67
C ASP A 293 13.34 -8.29 3.41
N GLU A 294 13.64 -9.36 2.66
CA GLU A 294 14.99 -9.69 2.22
C GLU A 294 15.26 -9.17 0.80
N VAL A 295 16.37 -8.47 0.64
CA VAL A 295 16.88 -8.01 -0.66
C VAL A 295 18.17 -8.76 -0.94
N MET A 296 18.33 -9.26 -2.16
CA MET A 296 19.50 -10.02 -2.59
C MET A 296 20.09 -9.41 -3.86
N ILE A 297 21.41 -9.34 -3.91
CA ILE A 297 22.19 -8.86 -5.05
C ILE A 297 23.29 -9.87 -5.33
N PHE A 298 23.32 -10.34 -6.57
CA PHE A 298 24.30 -11.31 -7.07
C PHE A 298 25.33 -10.60 -7.93
N ASP A 299 26.57 -11.09 -7.95
CA ASP A 299 27.59 -10.63 -8.91
C ASP A 299 27.90 -9.13 -8.84
N ALA A 300 27.75 -8.53 -7.66
CA ALA A 300 28.08 -7.12 -7.47
C ALA A 300 29.58 -6.91 -7.25
N VAL A 301 30.02 -5.68 -7.54
CA VAL A 301 31.38 -5.23 -7.30
C VAL A 301 31.42 -4.51 -5.96
N ARG A 302 32.45 -4.81 -5.14
CA ARG A 302 32.67 -4.11 -3.87
C ARG A 302 33.14 -2.69 -4.11
N VAL A 303 32.58 -1.76 -3.35
CA VAL A 303 33.01 -0.37 -3.27
C VAL A 303 33.11 0.04 -1.81
N TYR A 304 33.94 1.04 -1.54
CA TYR A 304 34.21 1.49 -0.19
C TYR A 304 33.92 2.97 -0.04
N LYS A 305 33.37 3.31 1.12
CA LYS A 305 33.31 4.67 1.64
C LYS A 305 34.64 5.07 2.27
N ASP A 306 34.90 6.37 2.42
CA ASP A 306 36.17 6.88 2.95
C ASP A 306 36.41 6.49 4.42
N ASP A 307 35.35 6.18 5.17
CA ASP A 307 35.41 5.68 6.55
C ASP A 307 35.62 4.14 6.64
N GLY A 308 35.73 3.46 5.50
CA GLY A 308 35.89 2.01 5.42
C GLY A 308 34.57 1.23 5.35
N THR A 309 33.41 1.89 5.35
CA THR A 309 32.12 1.20 5.14
C THR A 309 32.10 0.50 3.79
N GLU A 310 31.83 -0.80 3.80
CA GLU A 310 31.72 -1.64 2.60
C GLU A 310 30.33 -1.53 1.97
N ALA A 311 30.26 -1.45 0.65
CA ALA A 311 29.04 -1.54 -0.11
C ALA A 311 29.24 -2.34 -1.40
N TRP A 312 28.14 -2.75 -2.02
CA TRP A 312 28.10 -3.58 -3.21
C TRP A 312 27.29 -2.88 -4.28
N LEU A 313 27.89 -2.71 -5.46
CA LEU A 313 27.29 -2.02 -6.60
C LEU A 313 27.15 -2.99 -7.77
N LYS A 314 25.96 -3.01 -8.36
CA LYS A 314 25.69 -3.66 -9.63
C LYS A 314 24.98 -2.69 -10.56
N VAL A 315 25.36 -2.69 -11.83
CA VAL A 315 24.66 -1.96 -12.88
C VAL A 315 24.45 -2.90 -14.06
N LYS A 316 23.19 -3.19 -14.36
CA LYS A 316 22.78 -3.98 -15.52
C LYS A 316 22.32 -3.04 -16.62
N LEU A 317 22.72 -3.37 -17.84
CA LEU A 317 22.15 -2.75 -19.04
C LEU A 317 21.14 -3.72 -19.65
N GLY A 318 20.06 -3.20 -20.20
CA GLY A 318 18.95 -3.95 -20.78
C GLY A 318 17.92 -2.96 -21.35
N ASP A 319 16.69 -3.42 -21.60
CA ASP A 319 15.60 -2.57 -22.10
C ASP A 319 15.31 -1.39 -21.16
N VAL A 320 15.43 -1.65 -19.85
CA VAL A 320 15.48 -0.63 -18.80
C VAL A 320 16.72 -0.89 -17.96
N PRO A 321 17.78 -0.09 -18.11
CA PRO A 321 18.97 -0.18 -17.28
C PRO A 321 18.66 0.02 -15.79
N GLU A 322 19.31 -0.77 -14.95
CA GLU A 322 19.05 -0.89 -13.51
C GLU A 322 20.37 -0.78 -12.72
N LEU A 323 20.35 0.04 -11.67
CA LEU A 323 21.41 0.14 -10.67
C LEU A 323 20.91 -0.40 -9.34
N GLU A 324 21.68 -1.31 -8.75
CA GLU A 324 21.47 -1.84 -7.41
C GLU A 324 22.68 -1.52 -6.54
N PHE A 325 22.43 -0.93 -5.38
CA PHE A 325 23.47 -0.52 -4.45
C PHE A 325 23.08 -0.88 -3.03
N LEU A 326 23.95 -1.65 -2.36
CA LEU A 326 23.72 -2.22 -1.04
C LEU A 326 24.86 -1.82 -0.11
N VAL A 327 24.54 -1.13 0.99
CA VAL A 327 25.53 -0.72 2.00
C VAL A 327 25.50 -1.72 3.15
N CYS A 328 26.64 -2.31 3.47
CA CYS A 328 26.72 -3.36 4.47
C CYS A 328 26.47 -2.81 5.87
N ASN A 329 25.60 -3.48 6.60
CA ASN A 329 25.38 -3.31 8.03
C ASN A 329 25.59 -4.68 8.73
N PRO A 330 26.55 -4.80 9.68
CA PRO A 330 26.85 -6.06 10.36
C PRO A 330 25.66 -6.72 11.05
N ASP A 331 24.65 -5.94 11.45
CA ASP A 331 23.49 -6.46 12.19
C ASP A 331 22.55 -7.29 11.31
N ASN A 332 22.53 -7.05 10.00
CA ASN A 332 21.51 -7.63 9.11
C ASN A 332 21.99 -7.96 7.69
N THR A 333 23.26 -7.77 7.37
CA THR A 333 23.85 -8.12 6.07
C THR A 333 24.51 -9.49 6.12
N LYS A 334 24.26 -10.31 5.10
CA LYS A 334 24.90 -11.62 4.89
C LYS A 334 25.59 -11.64 3.53
N VAL A 335 26.76 -12.27 3.48
CA VAL A 335 27.52 -12.50 2.24
C VAL A 335 27.79 -13.99 2.13
N GLU A 336 27.35 -14.60 1.05
CA GLU A 336 27.44 -16.04 0.80
C GLU A 336 28.11 -16.29 -0.57
N GLU A 337 28.93 -17.34 -0.64
CA GLU A 337 29.50 -17.85 -1.89
C GLU A 337 28.65 -19.03 -2.36
N ILE A 338 28.15 -18.95 -3.59
CA ILE A 338 27.26 -19.95 -4.19
C ILE A 338 28.04 -20.61 -5.34
N GLU A 339 28.39 -21.88 -5.15
CA GLU A 339 28.96 -22.73 -6.20
C GLU A 339 27.83 -23.31 -7.05
N TRP A 340 27.98 -23.28 -8.37
CA TRP A 340 27.13 -24.05 -9.25
C TRP A 340 27.45 -25.54 -9.04
N SER A 341 26.46 -26.34 -8.61
CA SER A 341 26.54 -27.78 -8.83
C SER A 341 26.08 -28.06 -10.25
N ASP A 342 26.98 -28.59 -11.09
CA ASP A 342 26.69 -29.02 -12.47
C ASP A 342 25.65 -30.19 -12.57
N ASP A 343 24.98 -30.55 -11.47
CA ASP A 343 24.10 -31.71 -11.35
C ASP A 343 22.60 -31.42 -11.62
N ASP A 344 22.21 -30.18 -11.91
CA ASP A 344 20.80 -29.82 -12.16
C ASP A 344 20.37 -29.86 -13.65
N ASP A 345 21.24 -30.31 -14.56
CA ASP A 345 20.96 -30.36 -16.01
C ASP A 345 20.16 -31.59 -16.48
N ASP A 346 19.76 -32.53 -15.61
CA ASP A 346 19.07 -33.78 -16.05
C ASP A 346 17.67 -34.03 -15.45
N HIS A 347 17.06 -33.02 -14.84
CA HIS A 347 15.61 -33.01 -14.64
C HIS A 347 15.04 -31.73 -15.26
N GLY A 348 14.12 -31.89 -16.22
CA GLY A 348 13.37 -30.82 -16.86
C GLY A 348 12.56 -29.97 -15.87
N GLY A 349 13.26 -29.16 -15.09
CA GLY A 349 12.74 -28.13 -14.21
C GLY A 349 12.43 -26.92 -15.06
N VAL A 350 11.16 -26.80 -15.44
CA VAL A 350 10.56 -25.56 -15.91
C VAL A 350 11.13 -24.39 -15.10
N ARG A 351 11.81 -23.45 -15.76
CA ARG A 351 12.00 -22.10 -15.22
C ARG A 351 10.61 -21.64 -14.79
N VAL A 352 10.35 -21.61 -13.49
CA VAL A 352 9.25 -20.81 -12.97
C VAL A 352 9.69 -19.38 -13.22
N PRO A 353 9.04 -18.64 -14.14
CA PRO A 353 9.28 -17.22 -14.25
C PRO A 353 8.97 -16.62 -12.88
N ILE A 354 9.85 -15.77 -12.38
CA ILE A 354 9.45 -14.81 -11.36
C ILE A 354 8.27 -14.08 -11.98
N GLU A 355 7.06 -14.32 -11.47
CA GLU A 355 5.88 -13.56 -11.83
C GLU A 355 6.23 -12.08 -11.69
N GLU A 356 6.38 -11.42 -12.83
CA GLU A 356 6.05 -10.03 -12.98
C GLU A 356 4.68 -9.86 -12.29
N TYR A 357 4.60 -8.97 -11.31
CA TYR A 357 3.32 -8.51 -10.79
C TYR A 357 2.64 -7.66 -11.87
N GLU A 358 2.23 -8.30 -12.96
CA GLU A 358 1.10 -7.87 -13.75
C GLU A 358 -0.16 -8.25 -12.96
N ASN A 359 -0.92 -7.22 -12.60
CA ASN A 359 -2.37 -7.25 -12.43
C ASN A 359 -2.99 -8.56 -11.89
N ARG A 360 -3.08 -8.70 -10.56
CA ARG A 360 -4.21 -9.44 -9.99
C ARG A 360 -5.48 -8.60 -10.17
N ALA A 361 -6.03 -8.65 -11.37
CA ALA A 361 -7.47 -8.58 -11.57
C ALA A 361 -8.07 -9.75 -10.77
N TRP A 362 -9.03 -9.45 -9.92
CA TRP A 362 -9.73 -10.44 -9.13
C TRP A 362 -10.75 -11.12 -10.04
N ASP A 363 -10.86 -12.44 -9.87
CA ASP A 363 -11.78 -13.32 -10.57
C ASP A 363 -13.23 -12.81 -10.51
N ASP A 364 -13.82 -12.56 -11.67
CA ASP A 364 -15.27 -12.59 -11.84
C ASP A 364 -15.67 -14.07 -11.98
N GLU A 365 -16.32 -14.61 -10.95
CA GLU A 365 -17.11 -15.83 -11.10
C GLU A 365 -18.33 -15.48 -11.96
N GLU A 366 -18.23 -15.72 -13.27
CA GLU A 366 -19.39 -15.84 -14.13
C GLU A 366 -20.21 -17.05 -13.70
N ILE A 367 -21.44 -16.75 -13.28
CA ILE A 367 -22.49 -17.71 -12.99
C ILE A 367 -23.03 -18.20 -14.33
N ASP A 368 -22.78 -19.48 -14.65
CA ASP A 368 -23.50 -20.22 -15.67
C ASP A 368 -24.98 -20.31 -15.27
N GLY A 369 -25.83 -19.65 -16.07
CA GLY A 369 -27.28 -19.84 -16.07
C GLY A 369 -27.70 -20.28 -17.47
N GLU A 370 -27.81 -21.59 -17.66
CA GLU A 370 -28.56 -22.20 -18.76
C GLU A 370 -30.07 -21.92 -18.62
N ASP A 371 -30.78 -22.21 -19.72
CA ASP A 371 -32.22 -22.15 -19.99
C ASP A 371 -32.75 -20.80 -20.51
N SER A 372 -33.56 -20.70 -21.55
CA SER A 372 -33.94 -21.53 -22.70
C SER A 372 -35.11 -20.75 -23.36
N ASP A 373 -35.11 -20.72 -24.69
CA ASP A 373 -36.30 -20.75 -25.56
C ASP A 373 -37.21 -19.51 -25.72
N GLU A 374 -37.33 -19.17 -27.02
CA GLU A 374 -38.57 -18.85 -27.76
C GLU A 374 -39.29 -17.52 -27.46
N GLU A 375 -39.34 -16.59 -28.42
CA GLU A 375 -40.30 -16.61 -29.53
C GLU A 375 -40.00 -15.50 -30.56
N GLU A 376 -40.24 -15.85 -31.83
CA GLU A 376 -40.35 -14.97 -33.00
C GLU A 376 -41.60 -14.08 -32.90
N SER A 377 -41.52 -12.84 -33.40
CA SER A 377 -42.54 -12.26 -34.30
C SER A 377 -42.17 -10.81 -34.69
N ASP A 378 -41.80 -10.65 -35.96
CA ASP A 378 -42.39 -9.79 -37.01
C ASP A 378 -42.96 -8.38 -36.74
N GLU A 379 -42.99 -7.64 -37.87
CA GLU A 379 -43.71 -6.40 -38.22
C GLU A 379 -42.89 -5.10 -38.05
N GLU A 380 -42.31 -4.54 -39.11
CA GLU A 380 -42.86 -3.88 -40.31
C GLU A 380 -42.90 -2.34 -40.22
N GLU A 381 -42.43 -1.76 -41.33
CA GLU A 381 -42.40 -0.39 -41.85
C GLU A 381 -43.46 0.63 -41.39
N SER A 382 -43.04 1.90 -41.30
CA SER A 382 -43.61 3.10 -41.98
C SER A 382 -43.02 4.36 -41.32
N ASP A 383 -42.20 5.12 -42.02
CA ASP A 383 -42.51 6.21 -42.96
C ASP A 383 -42.75 7.58 -42.29
N GLU A 384 -41.86 8.48 -42.72
CA GLU A 384 -41.94 9.93 -42.91
C GLU A 384 -43.24 10.66 -42.53
N GLU A 385 -43.11 11.80 -41.85
CA GLU A 385 -43.66 13.07 -42.35
C GLU A 385 -43.03 14.27 -41.61
N GLU A 386 -42.25 15.05 -42.36
CA GLU A 386 -41.97 16.46 -42.09
C GLU A 386 -43.22 17.28 -42.40
N SER A 387 -43.55 18.26 -41.55
CA SER A 387 -44.23 19.46 -42.02
C SER A 387 -43.95 20.65 -41.11
N ASP A 388 -43.57 21.73 -41.78
CA ASP A 388 -43.32 23.09 -41.33
C ASP A 388 -44.49 23.73 -40.57
N ASP A 389 -44.16 24.72 -39.74
CA ASP A 389 -44.98 25.92 -39.50
C ASP A 389 -44.04 27.07 -39.07
N ASP A 390 -43.78 27.98 -40.02
CA ASP A 390 -44.06 29.44 -39.98
C ASP A 390 -44.18 30.11 -38.59
N GLU A 391 -43.77 31.35 -38.30
CA GLU A 391 -43.33 32.52 -39.07
C GLU A 391 -42.97 33.60 -38.01
N THR A 392 -41.97 34.46 -38.31
CA THR A 392 -41.89 35.94 -38.14
C THR A 392 -42.34 36.62 -36.81
N ASP A 393 -41.82 37.76 -36.31
CA ASP A 393 -40.96 38.84 -36.82
C ASP A 393 -40.59 39.80 -35.64
N TYR A 394 -39.73 40.78 -35.95
CA TYR A 394 -39.45 42.09 -35.30
C TYR A 394 -38.14 42.26 -34.49
N GLU A 395 -37.10 42.71 -35.24
CA GLU A 395 -36.37 43.99 -35.12
C GLU A 395 -36.75 44.93 -33.92
N GLU A 396 -35.91 45.78 -33.32
CA GLU A 396 -34.68 46.47 -33.75
C GLU A 396 -34.05 47.20 -32.54
N SER A 397 -32.77 47.60 -32.69
CA SER A 397 -32.12 48.82 -32.16
C SER A 397 -31.96 48.95 -30.62
N SER A 398 -30.76 49.04 -30.03
CA SER A 398 -29.66 50.02 -30.13
C SER A 398 -29.52 50.77 -28.80
N ASP A 399 -28.37 50.67 -28.14
CA ASP A 399 -27.47 51.81 -27.91
C ASP A 399 -26.53 51.63 -26.71
N GLU A 400 -25.32 52.09 -26.99
CA GLU A 400 -24.12 52.29 -26.21
C GLU A 400 -24.32 52.98 -24.85
N ASN A 401 -23.59 52.50 -23.84
CA ASN A 401 -22.67 53.31 -23.03
C ASN A 401 -21.68 52.44 -22.25
#